data_AF-A0A966JVC0-F1
#
_entry.id   AF-A0A966JVC0-F1
#
_cell.length_a   1.000
_cell.length_b   1.000
_cell.length_c   1.000
_cell.angle_alpha   90.00
_cell.angle_beta   90.00
_cell.angle_gamma   90.00
#
_symmetry.space_group_name_H-M   'P 1'
#
loop_
_entity.id
_entity.type
_entity.pdbx_description
1 polymer ?
#
loop_
_entity_poly.entity_id
_entity_poly.type
_entity_poly.pdbx_seq_one_letter_code
_entity_poly.pdbx_strand_id
1 'polypeptide(L)'
;MAQPFAIGDRVLFIDTKERRYLVTLEVAGEFHSHAGFVPHTQVIGAPEGVTVESTKGAKYVVMRPTLEDFVLEMPRGAQVIYPKDLAPIAMLADIGPGMLVFESGVGSGALSMTILRLG
;
A
#
# COMPACT_ATOMS: atom_id res chain seq x y z
N MET A 1 -18.07 8.70 -5.68
CA MET A 1 -16.99 8.44 -6.66
C MET A 1 -15.67 8.59 -5.92
N ALA A 2 -14.70 7.70 -6.11
CA ALA A 2 -13.39 7.83 -5.46
C ALA A 2 -12.74 9.15 -5.88
N GLN A 3 -12.13 9.85 -4.92
CA GLN A 3 -11.41 11.09 -5.19
C GLN A 3 -10.22 10.81 -6.13
N PRO A 4 -9.96 11.66 -7.13
CA PRO A 4 -8.77 11.56 -7.96
C PRO A 4 -7.49 11.49 -7.12
N PHE A 5 -6.45 10.85 -7.64
CA PHE A 5 -5.16 10.80 -6.98
C PHE A 5 -4.57 12.19 -6.79
N ALA A 6 -3.95 12.41 -5.65
CA ALA A 6 -3.31 13.65 -5.26
C ALA A 6 -1.86 13.40 -4.86
N ILE A 7 -1.08 14.49 -4.80
CA ILE A 7 0.27 14.47 -4.25
C ILE A 7 0.21 14.01 -2.78
N GLY A 8 1.15 13.16 -2.38
CA GLY A 8 1.20 12.55 -1.04
C GLY A 8 0.37 11.29 -0.89
N ASP A 9 -0.49 10.96 -1.87
CA ASP A 9 -1.19 9.67 -1.85
C ASP A 9 -0.19 8.51 -1.98
N ARG A 10 -0.40 7.48 -1.16
CA ARG A 10 0.22 6.16 -1.39
C ARG A 10 -0.63 5.42 -2.43
N VAL A 11 0.02 4.90 -3.45
CA VAL A 11 -0.60 4.16 -4.55
C VAL A 11 0.17 2.87 -4.82
N LEU A 12 -0.52 1.90 -5.41
CA LEU A 12 0.05 0.69 -5.95
C LEU A 12 0.07 0.77 -7.46
N PHE A 13 1.24 0.54 -8.05
CA PHE A 13 1.33 0.15 -9.45
C PHE A 13 1.23 -1.37 -9.53
N ILE A 14 0.25 -1.87 -10.26
CA ILE A 14 0.03 -3.30 -10.48
C ILE A 14 0.33 -3.60 -11.94
N ASP A 15 1.34 -4.42 -12.20
CA ASP A 15 1.71 -4.77 -13.57
C ASP A 15 0.86 -5.93 -14.13
N THR A 16 1.07 -6.28 -15.40
CA THR A 16 0.34 -7.37 -16.07
C THR A 16 0.63 -8.77 -15.51
N LYS A 17 1.63 -8.90 -14.63
CA LYS A 17 1.98 -10.13 -13.91
C LYS A 17 1.52 -10.07 -12.45
N GLU A 18 0.66 -9.11 -12.12
CA GLU A 18 0.13 -8.85 -10.77
C GLU A 18 1.20 -8.49 -9.72
N ARG A 19 2.41 -8.09 -10.16
CA ARG A 19 3.42 -7.57 -9.24
C ARG A 19 2.98 -6.19 -8.78
N ARG A 20 3.08 -5.97 -7.48
CA ARG A 20 2.61 -4.78 -6.77
C ARG A 20 3.80 -3.93 -6.35
N TYR A 21 3.69 -2.62 -6.54
CA TYR A 21 4.74 -1.67 -6.18
C TYR A 21 4.12 -0.49 -5.44
N LEU A 22 4.43 -0.37 -4.15
CA LEU A 22 3.93 0.72 -3.31
C LEU A 22 4.78 1.97 -3.48
N VAL A 23 4.15 3.07 -3.88
CA VAL A 23 4.79 4.34 -4.20
C VAL A 23 4.02 5.49 -3.55
N THR A 24 4.72 6.53 -3.10
CA THR A 24 4.09 7.80 -2.68
C THR A 24 4.18 8.80 -3.83
N LEU A 25 3.04 9.39 -4.21
CA LEU A 25 2.99 10.36 -5.30
C LEU A 25 3.62 11.69 -4.91
N GLU A 26 4.37 12.28 -5.84
CA GLU A 26 5.17 13.49 -5.66
C GLU A 26 5.10 14.33 -6.95
N VAL A 27 5.22 15.66 -6.83
CA VAL A 27 5.03 16.62 -7.94
C VAL A 27 5.88 16.30 -9.17
N ALA A 28 7.14 15.94 -8.95
CA ALA A 28 8.09 15.60 -10.00
C ALA A 28 8.68 14.19 -9.79
N GLY A 29 7.92 13.32 -9.11
CA GLY A 29 8.37 11.96 -8.84
C GLY A 29 8.19 11.02 -10.02
N GLU A 30 8.92 9.92 -9.98
CA GLU A 30 8.87 8.88 -10.99
C GLU A 30 8.83 7.51 -10.30
N PHE A 31 7.96 6.63 -10.79
CA PHE A 31 7.99 5.22 -10.43
C PHE A 31 8.93 4.49 -11.39
N HIS A 32 9.94 3.80 -10.86
CA HIS A 32 10.95 3.09 -11.65
C HIS A 32 10.79 1.57 -11.59
N SER A 33 10.95 0.91 -12.73
CA SER A 33 11.05 -0.55 -12.82
C SER A 33 12.03 -0.98 -13.91
N HIS A 34 12.29 -2.28 -14.01
CA HIS A 34 13.04 -2.87 -15.15
C HIS A 34 12.50 -2.43 -16.54
N ALA A 35 11.21 -2.12 -16.63
CA ALA A 35 10.54 -1.69 -17.87
C ALA A 35 10.51 -0.16 -18.05
N GLY A 36 11.47 0.57 -17.47
CA GLY A 36 11.52 2.03 -17.53
C GLY A 36 10.69 2.66 -16.40
N PHE A 37 10.33 3.92 -16.58
CA PHE A 37 9.68 4.71 -15.54
C PHE A 37 8.31 5.25 -15.96
N VAL A 38 7.48 5.56 -14.97
CA VAL A 38 6.20 6.27 -15.11
C VAL A 38 6.29 7.58 -14.32
N PRO A 39 6.21 8.76 -14.96
CA PRO A 39 6.08 10.03 -14.26
C PRO A 39 4.81 10.07 -13.39
N HIS A 40 4.92 10.53 -12.15
CA HIS A 40 3.77 10.64 -11.24
C HIS A 40 2.68 11.58 -11.79
N THR A 41 3.05 12.51 -12.68
CA THR A 41 2.11 13.39 -13.39
C THR A 41 1.12 12.66 -14.29
N GLN A 42 1.39 11.42 -14.70
CA GLN A 42 0.41 10.59 -15.41
C GLN A 42 -0.68 10.03 -14.47
N VAL A 43 -0.42 9.99 -13.17
CA VAL A 43 -1.31 9.42 -12.15
C VAL A 43 -2.06 10.49 -11.38
N ILE A 44 -1.37 11.58 -10.99
CA ILE A 44 -1.96 12.68 -10.23
C ILE A 44 -3.12 13.29 -11.04
N GLY A 45 -4.29 13.41 -10.42
CA GLY A 45 -5.52 13.90 -11.03
C GLY A 45 -6.33 12.83 -11.78
N ALA A 46 -5.77 11.64 -11.99
CA ALA A 46 -6.51 10.52 -12.57
C ALA A 46 -7.38 9.81 -11.52
N PRO A 47 -8.50 9.18 -11.92
CA PRO A 47 -9.27 8.33 -11.02
C PRO A 47 -8.53 7.03 -10.69
N GLU A 48 -8.90 6.44 -9.56
CA GLU A 48 -8.44 5.10 -9.19
C GLU A 48 -8.82 4.05 -10.24
N GLY A 49 -7.91 3.10 -10.51
CA GLY A 49 -8.06 2.10 -11.57
C GLY A 49 -7.55 2.57 -12.94
N VAL A 50 -6.97 3.77 -13.04
CA VAL A 50 -6.34 4.23 -14.28
C VAL A 50 -5.23 3.27 -14.72
N THR A 51 -5.13 3.03 -16.03
CA THR A 51 -3.98 2.36 -16.63
C THR A 51 -3.01 3.39 -17.17
N VAL A 52 -1.75 3.30 -16.76
CA VAL A 52 -0.64 4.16 -17.21
C VAL A 52 0.44 3.32 -17.88
N GLU A 53 1.26 3.96 -18.72
CA GLU A 53 2.28 3.29 -19.51
C GLU A 53 3.67 3.84 -19.18
N SER A 54 4.64 2.94 -18.98
CA SER A 54 6.04 3.33 -18.77
C SER A 54 6.70 3.77 -20.07
N THR A 55 7.87 4.40 -19.93
CA THR A 55 8.71 4.80 -21.07
C THR A 55 9.19 3.66 -21.97
N LYS A 56 9.05 2.39 -21.56
CA LYS A 56 9.30 1.21 -22.42
C LYS A 56 8.03 0.42 -22.77
N GLY A 57 6.85 1.00 -22.59
CA GLY A 57 5.58 0.42 -23.03
C GLY A 57 4.93 -0.58 -22.07
N ALA A 58 5.43 -0.73 -20.84
CA ALA A 58 4.79 -1.60 -19.86
C ALA A 58 3.57 -0.89 -19.24
N LYS A 59 2.47 -1.62 -19.10
CA LYS A 59 1.21 -1.11 -18.55
C LYS A 59 1.09 -1.43 -17.07
N TYR A 60 0.56 -0.47 -16.31
CA TYR A 60 0.29 -0.59 -14.89
C TYR A 60 -1.11 -0.09 -14.59
N VAL A 61 -1.87 -0.83 -13.80
CA VAL A 61 -3.10 -0.35 -13.18
C VAL A 61 -2.73 0.30 -11.85
N VAL A 62 -3.22 1.52 -11.60
CA VAL A 62 -2.90 2.26 -10.38
C VAL A 62 -4.09 2.26 -9.42
N MET A 63 -3.87 1.75 -8.21
CA MET A 63 -4.88 1.56 -7.16
C MET A 63 -4.44 2.21 -5.84
N ARG A 64 -5.38 2.51 -4.94
CA ARG A 64 -5.06 2.81 -3.55
C ARG A 64 -4.76 1.51 -2.81
N PRO A 65 -3.71 1.45 -1.96
CA PRO A 65 -3.37 0.24 -1.24
C PRO A 65 -4.40 -0.08 -0.18
N THR A 66 -4.71 -1.37 -0.05
CA THR A 66 -5.32 -1.90 1.17
C THR A 66 -4.28 -1.96 2.30
N LEU A 67 -4.72 -2.27 3.52
CA LEU A 67 -3.78 -2.53 4.61
C LEU A 67 -2.90 -3.77 4.32
N GLU A 68 -3.46 -4.79 3.68
CA GLU A 68 -2.72 -5.99 3.28
C GLU A 68 -1.56 -5.62 2.34
N ASP A 69 -1.86 -4.85 1.30
CA ASP A 69 -0.86 -4.38 0.35
C ASP A 69 0.25 -3.59 1.04
N PHE A 70 -0.15 -2.69 1.95
CA PHE A 70 0.81 -1.91 2.71
C PHE A 70 1.72 -2.80 3.56
N VAL A 71 1.17 -3.79 4.28
CA VAL A 71 1.96 -4.72 5.11
C VAL A 71 2.94 -5.56 4.27
N LEU A 72 2.55 -5.94 3.05
CA LEU A 72 3.39 -6.72 2.16
C LEU A 72 4.51 -5.88 1.50
N GLU A 73 4.28 -4.60 1.25
CA GLU A 73 5.21 -3.73 0.51
C GLU A 73 5.97 -2.72 1.39
N MET A 74 5.59 -2.57 2.66
CA MET A 74 6.21 -1.57 3.53
C MET A 74 7.70 -1.84 3.78
N PRO A 75 8.51 -0.77 3.98
CA PRO A 75 9.89 -0.92 4.41
C PRO A 75 9.98 -1.72 5.71
N ARG A 76 10.87 -2.71 5.75
CA ARG A 76 11.05 -3.60 6.90
C ARG A 76 12.35 -3.29 7.62
N GLY A 77 12.24 -2.83 8.86
CA GLY A 77 13.37 -2.79 9.81
C GLY A 77 13.48 -4.07 10.65
N ALA A 78 12.34 -4.72 10.88
CA ALA A 78 12.22 -6.01 11.55
C ALA A 78 11.26 -6.93 10.80
N GLN A 79 11.28 -8.22 11.13
CA GLN A 79 10.37 -9.21 10.55
C GLN A 79 8.91 -8.84 10.87
N VAL A 80 8.05 -8.95 9.86
CA VAL A 80 6.63 -8.61 9.96
C VAL A 80 5.78 -9.85 10.19
N ILE A 81 4.68 -9.69 10.92
CA ILE A 81 3.58 -10.64 10.95
C ILE A 81 2.79 -10.47 9.65
N TYR A 82 2.55 -11.56 8.93
CA TYR A 82 1.85 -11.52 7.65
C TYR A 82 0.33 -11.46 7.85
N PRO A 83 -0.43 -10.95 6.85
CA PRO A 83 -1.89 -10.85 6.92
C PRO A 83 -2.60 -12.14 7.35
N LYS A 84 -2.08 -13.30 6.92
CA LYS A 84 -2.60 -14.62 7.29
C LYS A 84 -2.62 -14.88 8.81
N ASP A 85 -1.74 -14.24 9.57
CA ASP A 85 -1.64 -14.40 11.02
C ASP A 85 -2.23 -13.18 11.75
N LEU A 86 -2.15 -11.98 11.15
CA LEU A 86 -2.73 -10.75 11.72
C LEU A 86 -4.23 -10.88 11.99
N ALA A 87 -5.00 -11.37 11.02
CA ALA A 87 -6.45 -11.51 11.17
C ALA A 87 -6.83 -12.53 12.26
N PRO A 88 -6.25 -13.75 12.30
CA PRO A 88 -6.47 -14.68 13.41
C PRO A 88 -6.04 -14.14 14.77
N ILE A 89 -4.91 -13.42 14.88
CA ILE A 89 -4.48 -12.83 16.16
C ILE A 89 -5.55 -11.86 16.68
N ALA A 90 -6.02 -10.95 15.83
CA ALA A 90 -7.05 -9.99 16.20
C ALA A 90 -8.37 -10.68 16.61
N MET A 91 -8.78 -11.71 15.85
CA MET A 91 -9.98 -12.48 16.14
C MET A 91 -9.85 -13.28 17.45
N LEU A 92 -8.74 -13.98 17.68
CA LEU A 92 -8.52 -14.81 18.88
C LEU A 92 -8.39 -13.97 20.15
N ALA A 93 -7.82 -12.77 20.04
CA ALA A 93 -7.70 -11.82 21.13
C ALA A 93 -8.97 -10.97 21.34
N ASP A 94 -10.03 -11.20 20.54
CA ASP A 94 -11.30 -10.47 20.57
C ASP A 94 -11.11 -8.93 20.50
N ILE A 95 -10.15 -8.48 19.69
CA ILE A 95 -9.83 -7.05 19.55
C ILE A 95 -10.93 -6.34 18.77
N GLY A 96 -11.44 -5.25 19.32
CA GLY A 96 -12.43 -4.39 18.68
C GLY A 96 -12.45 -2.95 19.19
N PRO A 97 -13.38 -2.13 18.67
CA PRO A 97 -13.40 -0.69 18.89
C PRO A 97 -13.40 -0.26 20.36
N GLY A 98 -12.53 0.71 20.68
CA GLY A 98 -12.48 1.32 22.01
C GLY A 98 -11.73 0.50 23.07
N MET A 99 -11.09 -0.61 22.68
CA MET A 99 -10.25 -1.38 23.57
C MET A 99 -8.88 -0.74 23.76
N LEU A 100 -8.35 -0.85 24.99
CA LEU A 100 -6.95 -0.52 25.27
C LEU A 100 -6.11 -1.78 25.08
N VAL A 101 -5.36 -1.83 23.98
CA VAL A 101 -4.51 -2.96 23.64
C VAL A 101 -3.05 -2.66 23.97
N PHE A 102 -2.41 -3.56 24.69
CA PHE A 102 -0.96 -3.52 24.92
C PHE A 102 -0.24 -4.38 23.88
N GLU A 103 0.66 -3.77 23.12
CA GLU A 103 1.57 -4.44 22.20
C GLU A 103 3.01 -4.21 22.66
N SER A 104 3.85 -5.25 22.61
CA SER A 104 5.28 -5.13 22.89
C SER A 104 6.09 -5.81 21.79
N GLY A 105 7.10 -5.10 21.32
CA GLY A 105 7.77 -5.37 20.05
C GLY A 105 6.96 -4.81 18.88
N VAL A 106 7.04 -3.50 18.64
CA VAL A 106 6.31 -2.84 17.53
C VAL A 106 6.85 -3.30 16.16
N GLY A 107 8.15 -3.58 16.08
CA GLY A 107 8.80 -3.99 14.83
C GLY A 107 8.56 -2.97 13.71
N SER A 108 8.16 -3.46 12.54
CA SER A 108 7.79 -2.59 11.41
C SER A 108 6.31 -2.14 11.45
N GLY A 109 5.57 -2.44 12.53
CA GLY A 109 4.23 -1.89 12.81
C GLY A 109 3.03 -2.60 12.17
N ALA A 110 3.20 -3.80 11.60
CA ALA A 110 2.11 -4.53 10.92
C ALA A 110 0.91 -4.83 11.84
N LEU A 111 1.18 -5.32 13.05
CA LEU A 111 0.15 -5.60 14.04
C LEU A 111 -0.42 -4.31 14.63
N SER A 112 0.42 -3.33 14.96
CA SER A 112 -0.01 -1.99 15.38
C SER A 112 -1.02 -1.36 14.43
N MET A 113 -0.74 -1.35 13.13
CA MET A 113 -1.66 -0.80 12.12
C MET A 113 -2.96 -1.63 12.01
N THR A 114 -2.88 -2.94 12.20
CA THR A 114 -4.06 -3.82 12.21
C THR A 114 -4.96 -3.49 13.40
N ILE A 115 -4.41 -3.34 14.60
CA ILE A 115 -5.16 -2.96 15.81
C ILE A 115 -5.82 -1.60 15.61
N LEU A 116 -5.06 -0.59 15.16
CA LEU A 116 -5.58 0.76 14.90
C LEU A 116 -6.69 0.78 13.83
N ARG A 117 -6.68 -0.17 12.89
CA ARG A 117 -7.70 -0.30 11.84
C ARG A 117 -9.01 -0.89 12.38
N LEU A 118 -8.94 -1.72 13.42
CA LEU A 118 -10.09 -2.40 14.01
C LEU A 118 -10.81 -1.53 15.05
N GLY A 119 -10.12 -0.59 15.69
CA GLY A 119 -10.69 0.51 16.46
C GLY A 119 -10.28 0.57 17.92
#